data_AF-A0A8H6HZ64-F1
#
_entry.id   AF-A0A8H6HZ64-F1
#
_cell.length_a   1.000
_cell.length_b   1.000
_cell.length_c   1.000
_cell.angle_alpha   90.00
_cell.angle_beta   90.00
_cell.angle_gamma   90.00
#
_symmetry.space_group_name_H-M   'P 1'
#
loop_
_entity.id
_entity.type
_entity.pdbx_description
1 polymer ?
#
loop_
_entity_poly.entity_id
_entity_poly.type
_entity_poly.pdbx_seq_one_letter_code
_entity_poly.pdbx_strand_id
1 'polypeptide(L)'
;FGGISVIFSGDFYQYPPVVGTALWVPISPVLYSNPSSTEIQRRLGRITWKALDTVVDLYEQKRMASDPEYANAVLRLRTRTCTFDDVNLFNSRL
;
A
#
# COMPACT_ATOMS: atom_id res chain seq x y z
N PHE A 1 -5.29 -19.85 -1.49
CA PHE A 1 -6.69 -19.59 -1.90
C PHE A 1 -7.37 -20.83 -2.50
N GLY A 2 -7.12 -22.05 -2.00
CA GLY A 2 -7.86 -23.25 -2.45
C GLY A 2 -7.78 -23.55 -3.95
N GLY A 3 -6.66 -23.24 -4.61
CA GLY A 3 -6.49 -23.39 -6.06
C GLY A 3 -7.04 -22.24 -6.90
N ILE A 4 -7.59 -21.18 -6.29
CA ILE A 4 -8.06 -20.00 -6.99
C ILE A 4 -6.89 -19.05 -7.29
N SER A 5 -6.80 -18.60 -8.53
CA SER A 5 -5.90 -17.52 -8.95
C SER A 5 -6.32 -16.20 -8.30
N VAL A 6 -5.40 -15.54 -7.60
CA VAL A 6 -5.68 -14.28 -6.89
C VAL A 6 -4.71 -13.20 -7.35
N ILE A 7 -5.28 -12.05 -7.70
CA ILE A 7 -4.52 -10.83 -8.04
C ILE A 7 -4.84 -9.79 -6.98
N PHE A 8 -3.80 -9.34 -6.30
CA PHE A 8 -3.86 -8.16 -5.44
C PHE A 8 -3.48 -6.93 -6.25
N SER A 9 -4.27 -5.86 -6.13
CA SER A 9 -3.96 -4.57 -6.74
C SER A 9 -4.18 -3.46 -5.73
N GLY A 10 -3.33 -2.43 -5.78
CA GLY A 10 -3.37 -1.32 -4.84
C GLY A 10 -2.04 -0.57 -4.77
N ASP A 11 -1.97 0.39 -3.86
CA ASP A 11 -0.80 1.21 -3.63
C ASP A 11 -0.55 1.35 -2.13
N PHE A 12 0.60 0.87 -1.64
CA PHE A 12 0.95 0.90 -0.21
C PHE A 12 1.30 2.29 0.33
N TYR A 13 1.41 3.30 -0.53
CA TYR A 13 1.51 4.70 -0.11
C TYR A 13 0.16 5.33 0.22
N GLN A 14 -0.95 4.63 -0.02
CA GLN A 14 -2.28 5.05 0.39
C GLN A 14 -2.58 4.61 1.84
N TYR A 15 -3.84 4.78 2.26
CA TYR A 15 -4.24 4.49 3.63
C TYR A 15 -4.07 3.00 3.99
N PRO A 16 -3.55 2.69 5.18
CA PRO A 16 -3.63 1.34 5.72
C PRO A 16 -5.10 0.97 6.02
N PRO A 17 -5.42 -0.32 6.24
CA PRO A 17 -6.74 -0.73 6.70
C PRO A 17 -7.15 0.02 7.96
N VAL A 18 -8.38 0.52 7.99
CA VAL A 18 -8.94 1.24 9.16
C VAL A 18 -9.06 0.33 10.38
N VAL A 19 -9.47 -0.93 10.14
CA VAL A 19 -9.60 -1.98 11.15
C VAL A 19 -8.81 -3.20 10.69
N GLY A 20 -8.14 -3.87 11.63
CA GLY A 20 -7.32 -5.05 11.36
C GLY A 20 -5.85 -4.72 11.19
N THR A 21 -5.08 -5.67 10.63
CA THR A 21 -3.64 -5.53 10.45
C THR A 21 -3.32 -5.66 8.97
N ALA A 22 -2.58 -4.69 8.44
CA ALA A 22 -2.12 -4.74 7.06
C ALA A 22 -1.23 -5.97 6.81
N LEU A 23 -1.47 -6.68 5.72
CA LEU A 23 -0.81 -7.96 5.42
C LEU A 23 0.72 -7.83 5.26
N TRP A 24 1.19 -6.65 4.86
CA TRP A 24 2.61 -6.35 4.68
C TRP A 24 3.33 -6.02 5.98
N VAL A 25 2.62 -5.77 7.09
CA VAL A 25 3.24 -5.47 8.39
C VAL A 25 3.86 -6.75 8.99
N PRO A 26 5.13 -6.71 9.44
CA PRO A 26 5.73 -7.82 10.16
C PRO A 26 4.94 -8.17 11.43
N ILE A 27 4.76 -9.47 11.69
CA ILE A 27 4.12 -9.98 12.92
C ILE A 27 5.21 -10.55 13.82
N SER A 28 5.02 -10.41 15.14
CA SER A 28 5.95 -10.98 16.13
C SER A 28 6.14 -12.49 15.92
N PRO A 29 7.38 -12.99 15.98
CA PRO A 29 7.65 -14.42 15.89
C PRO A 29 7.17 -15.18 17.14
N VAL A 30 6.97 -14.47 18.27
CA VAL A 30 6.50 -15.08 19.52
C VAL A 30 5.08 -15.60 19.34
N LEU A 31 4.89 -16.89 19.58
CA LEU A 31 3.58 -17.52 19.64
C LEU A 31 3.13 -17.56 21.09
N TYR A 32 1.97 -16.97 21.36
CA TYR A 32 1.29 -17.18 22.64
C TYR A 32 0.85 -18.64 22.73
N SER A 33 0.90 -19.19 23.94
CA SER A 33 0.45 -20.56 24.22
C SER A 33 -1.04 -20.78 23.91
N ASN A 34 -1.85 -19.72 23.88
CA ASN A 34 -3.25 -19.75 23.45
C ASN A 34 -3.60 -18.52 22.59
N PRO A 35 -3.32 -18.53 21.27
CA PRO A 35 -3.58 -17.38 20.42
C PRO A 35 -5.09 -17.19 20.18
N SER A 36 -5.54 -15.94 20.15
CA SER A 36 -6.93 -15.63 19.78
C SER A 36 -7.19 -15.96 18.30
N SER A 37 -8.46 -16.16 17.93
CA SER A 37 -8.87 -16.38 16.54
C SER A 37 -8.39 -15.24 15.62
N THR A 38 -8.43 -14.00 16.10
CA THR A 38 -7.90 -12.83 15.38
C THR A 38 -6.40 -12.92 15.14
N GLU A 39 -5.63 -13.37 16.13
CA GLU A 39 -4.17 -13.53 15.97
C GLU A 39 -3.83 -14.63 14.96
N ILE A 40 -4.58 -15.74 14.98
CA ILE A 40 -4.45 -16.81 13.98
C ILE A 40 -4.74 -16.26 12.57
N GLN A 41 -5.84 -15.52 12.39
CA GLN A 41 -6.20 -14.93 11.10
C GLN A 41 -5.13 -13.96 10.58
N ARG A 42 -4.57 -13.10 11.44
CA ARG A 42 -3.47 -12.19 11.08
C ARG A 42 -2.25 -12.96 10.57
N ARG A 43 -1.87 -14.04 11.27
CA ARG A 43 -0.73 -14.88 10.86
C ARG A 43 -0.97 -15.57 9.54
N LEU A 44 -2.16 -16.15 9.33
CA LEU A 44 -2.54 -16.76 8.05
C LEU A 44 -2.52 -15.73 6.91
N GLY A 45 -3.01 -14.52 7.14
CA GLY A 45 -2.94 -13.42 6.19
C GLY A 45 -1.50 -13.05 5.83
N ARG A 46 -0.61 -12.95 6.82
CA ARG A 46 0.81 -12.67 6.62
C ARG A 46 1.54 -13.78 5.86
N ILE A 47 1.26 -15.04 6.17
CA ILE A 47 1.82 -16.19 5.45
C ILE A 47 1.36 -16.15 3.98
N THR A 48 0.07 -15.89 3.75
CA THR A 48 -0.50 -15.75 2.41
C THR A 48 0.15 -14.61 1.62
N TRP A 49 0.37 -13.45 2.27
CA TRP A 49 1.09 -12.32 1.68
C TRP A 49 2.53 -12.68 1.29
N LYS A 50 3.22 -13.44 2.13
CA LYS A 50 4.59 -13.91 1.84
C LYS A 50 4.67 -14.99 0.76
N ALA A 51 3.55 -15.64 0.44
CA ALA A 51 3.48 -16.65 -0.61
C ALA A 51 3.27 -16.05 -2.02
N LEU A 52 3.12 -14.72 -2.14
CA LEU A 52 3.10 -14.05 -3.43
C LEU A 52 4.49 -14.15 -4.08
N ASP A 53 4.53 -14.66 -5.30
CA ASP A 53 5.77 -14.90 -6.06
C ASP A 53 6.06 -13.83 -7.11
N THR A 54 5.03 -13.08 -7.52
CA THR A 54 5.07 -12.15 -8.64
C THR A 54 4.59 -10.78 -8.20
N VAL A 55 5.39 -9.77 -8.51
CA VAL A 55 5.06 -8.35 -8.30
C VAL A 55 5.15 -7.64 -9.64
N VAL A 56 4.13 -6.85 -9.96
CA VAL A 56 4.07 -6.04 -11.18
C VAL A 56 3.88 -4.57 -10.79
N ASP A 57 4.86 -3.74 -11.14
CA ASP A 57 4.81 -2.30 -10.91
C ASP A 57 4.31 -1.57 -12.16
N LEU A 58 3.36 -0.65 -11.98
CA LEU A 58 2.86 0.24 -13.03
C LEU A 58 3.45 1.64 -12.86
N TYR A 59 4.14 2.14 -13.87
CA TYR A 59 4.84 3.43 -13.81
C TYR A 59 4.12 4.57 -14.54
N GLU A 60 3.27 4.25 -15.51
CA GLU A 60 2.63 5.27 -16.34
C GLU A 60 1.40 5.86 -15.65
N GLN A 61 1.42 7.19 -15.46
CA GLN A 61 0.31 7.93 -14.87
C GLN A 61 -0.69 8.34 -15.98
N LYS A 62 -1.89 7.74 -15.96
CA LYS A 62 -2.95 8.05 -16.95
C LYS A 62 -3.96 9.11 -16.51
N ARG A 63 -4.28 9.22 -15.21
CA ARG A 63 -5.34 10.11 -14.68
C ARG A 63 -5.02 11.60 -14.87
N MET A 64 -3.74 11.96 -14.75
CA MET A 64 -3.22 13.33 -14.79
C MET A 64 -2.33 13.53 -16.03
N ALA A 65 -2.53 12.72 -17.09
CA ALA A 65 -1.67 12.75 -18.28
C ALA A 65 -1.69 14.11 -19.01
N SER A 66 -2.79 14.87 -18.90
CA SER A 66 -2.92 16.22 -19.44
C SER A 66 -2.28 17.31 -18.57
N ASP A 67 -1.83 16.97 -17.36
CA ASP A 67 -1.19 17.89 -16.42
C ASP A 67 0.07 17.25 -15.79
N PRO A 68 1.18 17.23 -16.56
CA PRO A 68 2.43 16.61 -16.10
C PRO A 68 3.03 17.29 -14.87
N GLU A 69 2.81 18.61 -14.71
CA GLU A 69 3.32 19.36 -13.56
C GLU A 69 2.65 18.87 -12.26
N TYR A 70 1.31 18.81 -12.25
CA TYR A 70 0.55 18.29 -11.12
C TYR A 70 0.81 16.80 -10.88
N ALA A 71 0.92 15.99 -11.95
CA ALA A 71 1.24 14.57 -11.84
C ALA A 71 2.58 14.33 -11.12
N ASN A 72 3.60 15.13 -11.45
CA ASN A 72 4.92 15.05 -10.81
C ASN A 72 4.87 15.49 -9.34
N ALA A 73 4.11 16.54 -9.01
CA ALA A 73 3.93 16.99 -7.63
C ALA A 73 3.24 15.91 -6.77
N VAL A 74 2.21 15.25 -7.29
CA VAL A 74 1.52 14.15 -6.60
C VAL A 74 2.42 12.92 -6.46
N LEU A 75 3.30 12.62 -7.43
CA LEU A 75 4.27 11.53 -7.31
C LEU A 75 5.30 11.79 -6.20
N ARG A 76 5.76 13.04 -6.06
CA ARG A 76 6.61 13.46 -4.94
C ARG A 76 5.88 13.39 -3.61
N LEU A 77 4.61 13.80 -3.58
CA LEU A 77 3.76 13.67 -2.38
C LEU A 77 3.62 12.21 -1.95
N ARG A 78 3.34 11.31 -2.89
CA ARG A 78 3.26 9.86 -2.66
C ARG A 78 4.53 9.34 -1.99
N THR A 79 5.70 9.74 -2.47
CA THR A 79 7.00 9.25 -1.97
C THR A 79 7.60 10.06 -0.83
N ARG A 80 6.88 11.09 -0.33
CA ARG A 80 7.33 12.01 0.72
C ARG A 80 8.59 12.81 0.35
N THR A 81 8.68 13.19 -0.92
CA THR A 81 9.79 13.97 -1.49
C THR A 81 9.34 15.34 -2.01
N CYS A 82 8.24 15.88 -1.46
CA CYS A 82 7.73 17.21 -1.84
C CYS A 82 8.75 18.31 -1.63
N THR A 83 8.67 19.30 -2.52
CA THR A 83 9.42 20.55 -2.51
C THR A 83 8.52 21.71 -2.07
N PHE A 84 9.11 22.89 -1.82
CA PHE A 84 8.32 24.10 -1.56
C PHE A 84 7.48 24.52 -2.78
N ASP A 85 7.95 24.26 -3.99
CA ASP A 85 7.19 24.53 -5.21
C ASP A 85 5.93 23.66 -5.30
N ASP A 86 6.01 22.39 -4.88
CA ASP A 86 4.83 21.52 -4.79
C ASP A 86 3.79 22.06 -3.81
N VAL A 87 4.24 22.57 -2.65
CA VAL A 87 3.36 23.17 -1.65
C VAL A 87 2.68 24.43 -2.21
N ASN A 88 3.44 25.30 -2.87
CA ASN A 88 2.90 26.50 -3.52
C ASN A 88 1.88 26.12 -4.61
N LEU A 89 2.19 25.11 -5.43
CA LEU A 89 1.29 24.59 -6.46
C LEU A 89 -0.03 24.11 -5.84
N PHE A 90 0.02 23.30 -4.78
CA PHE A 90 -1.19 22.80 -4.11
C PHE A 90 -2.03 23.93 -3.48
N ASN A 91 -1.38 24.90 -2.84
CA ASN A 91 -2.07 26.03 -2.22
C ASN A 91 -2.70 26.99 -3.23
N SER A 92 -2.19 27.04 -4.47
CA SER A 92 -2.74 27.88 -5.55
C SER A 92 -4.10 27.41 -6.11
N ARG A 93 -4.61 26.28 -5.62
CA ARG A 93 -5.84 25.62 -6.08
C ARG A 93 -6.93 25.55 -4.99
N LEU A 94 -6.72 26.29 -3.90
CA LEU A 94 -7.71 26.56 -2.85
C LEU A 94 -8.65 27.70 -3.26
#